data_AF-A0A3P1SNW0-F1
#
_entry.id   AF-A0A3P1SNW0-F1
#
_cell.length_a   1.000
_cell.length_b   1.000
_cell.length_c   1.000
_cell.angle_alpha   90.00
_cell.angle_beta   90.00
_cell.angle_gamma   90.00
#
_symmetry.space_group_name_H-M   'P 1'
#
loop_
_entity.id
_entity.type
_entity.pdbx_description
1 polymer ?
#
loop_
_entity_poly.entity_id
_entity_poly.type
_entity_poly.pdbx_seq_one_letter_code
_entity_poly.pdbx_strand_id
1 'polypeptide(L)'
;MHVFYRPFQFSILAMLFVLVGCSDNSDQASTAEVIRPAKIFQVTDPTLSAVRSFPAEVEANADSKLAFRVSGQITELLVRPGSEVEQGQILARLDPKDFKLNLDDRQARYELARSQFERAK
;
A
#
# COMPACT_ATOMS: atom_id res chain seq x y z
N MET A 1 -65.03 85.47 -19.47
CA MET A 1 -64.97 85.38 -17.99
C MET A 1 -64.31 84.04 -17.66
N HIS A 2 -63.19 84.05 -16.91
CA HIS A 2 -62.31 82.90 -16.55
C HIS A 2 -61.59 82.22 -17.74
N VAL A 3 -60.40 82.61 -18.23
CA VAL A 3 -59.16 83.10 -17.59
C VAL A 3 -58.61 82.07 -16.56
N PHE A 4 -57.58 81.36 -17.02
CA PHE A 4 -56.32 81.04 -16.30
C PHE A 4 -56.04 79.70 -15.60
N TYR A 5 -56.93 78.70 -15.53
CA TYR A 5 -56.63 77.49 -14.71
C TYR A 5 -56.19 76.19 -15.44
N ARG A 6 -56.13 76.17 -16.78
CA ARG A 6 -55.88 74.93 -17.55
C ARG A 6 -54.42 74.46 -17.69
N PRO A 7 -53.34 75.28 -17.59
CA PRO A 7 -51.98 74.74 -17.60
C PRO A 7 -51.55 74.21 -16.22
N PHE A 8 -52.15 74.72 -15.13
CA PHE A 8 -51.82 74.34 -13.76
C PHE A 8 -52.30 72.92 -13.40
N GLN A 9 -53.44 72.49 -13.97
CA GLN A 9 -53.94 71.11 -13.82
C GLN A 9 -53.06 70.06 -14.51
N PHE A 10 -52.46 70.37 -15.66
CA PHE A 10 -51.55 69.46 -16.35
C PHE A 10 -50.21 69.30 -15.60
N SER A 11 -49.74 70.37 -14.95
CA SER A 11 -48.52 70.34 -14.12
C SER A 11 -48.70 69.51 -12.83
N ILE A 12 -49.87 69.55 -12.20
CA ILE A 12 -50.18 68.73 -11.02
C ILE A 12 -50.26 67.24 -11.38
N LEU A 13 -50.87 66.91 -12.53
CA LEU A 13 -50.98 65.52 -12.99
C LEU A 13 -49.61 64.93 -13.39
N ALA A 14 -48.74 65.73 -14.00
CA ALA A 14 -47.36 65.33 -14.30
C ALA A 14 -46.54 65.09 -13.02
N MET A 15 -46.74 65.90 -11.98
CA MET A 15 -46.01 65.74 -10.72
C MET A 15 -46.47 64.50 -9.94
N LEU A 16 -47.76 64.16 -9.97
CA LEU A 16 -48.27 62.90 -9.44
C LEU A 16 -47.68 61.67 -10.15
N PHE A 17 -47.38 61.77 -11.45
CA PHE A 17 -46.74 60.69 -12.21
C PHE A 17 -45.27 60.45 -11.78
N VAL A 18 -44.56 61.52 -11.40
CA VAL A 18 -43.17 61.42 -10.89
C VAL A 18 -43.15 60.79 -9.49
N LEU A 19 -44.19 60.97 -8.68
CA LEU A 19 -44.27 60.37 -7.34
C LEU A 19 -44.56 58.86 -7.35
N VAL A 20 -45.23 58.31 -8.38
CA VAL A 20 -45.47 56.86 -8.51
C VAL A 20 -44.20 56.09 -8.91
N GLY A 21 -43.15 56.77 -9.36
CA GLY A 21 -41.84 56.16 -9.66
C GLY A 21 -40.94 55.93 -8.45
N CYS A 22 -41.26 56.50 -7.29
CA CYS A 22 -40.51 56.32 -6.03
C CYS A 22 -41.19 55.32 -5.11
N SER A 23 -41.53 54.13 -5.63
CA SER A 23 -41.71 52.96 -4.76
C SER A 23 -40.34 52.31 -4.59
N ASP A 24 -39.77 52.46 -3.40
CA ASP A 24 -38.60 51.70 -2.96
C ASP A 24 -39.01 50.23 -2.87
N ASN A 25 -38.89 49.51 -3.98
CA ASN A 25 -38.98 48.05 -4.03
C ASN A 25 -37.68 47.49 -3.44
N SER A 26 -37.51 47.70 -2.13
CA SER A 26 -36.66 46.83 -1.34
C SER A 26 -37.43 45.53 -1.14
N ASP A 27 -37.39 44.69 -2.17
CA ASP A 27 -37.54 43.25 -2.02
C ASP A 27 -36.45 42.81 -1.05
N GLN A 28 -36.76 42.89 0.25
CA GLN A 28 -36.13 42.14 1.32
C GLN A 28 -36.55 40.66 1.15
N ALA A 29 -36.30 40.11 -0.04
CA ALA A 29 -36.06 38.69 -0.16
C ALA A 29 -34.74 38.48 0.58
N SER A 30 -34.86 37.84 1.74
CA SER A 30 -33.77 37.14 2.42
C SER A 30 -32.68 36.83 1.41
N THR A 31 -31.52 37.47 1.55
CA THR A 31 -30.33 37.09 0.82
C THR A 31 -30.01 35.66 1.26
N ALA A 32 -30.72 34.68 0.71
CA ALA A 32 -30.24 33.34 0.58
C ALA A 32 -28.88 33.54 -0.05
N GLU A 33 -27.84 33.30 0.75
CA GLU A 33 -26.47 33.49 0.32
C GLU A 33 -26.32 32.78 -1.01
N VAL A 34 -26.25 33.57 -2.09
CA VAL A 34 -26.19 33.02 -3.45
C VAL A 34 -24.79 32.43 -3.53
N ILE A 35 -24.67 31.14 -3.19
CA ILE A 35 -23.42 30.40 -3.29
C ILE A 35 -23.08 30.39 -4.78
N ARG A 36 -22.10 31.21 -5.16
CA ARG A 36 -21.60 31.29 -6.54
C ARG A 36 -20.52 30.21 -6.67
N PRO A 37 -20.79 29.07 -7.31
CA PRO A 37 -19.78 28.04 -7.47
C PRO A 37 -18.64 28.62 -8.31
N ALA A 38 -17.46 28.75 -7.68
CA ALA A 38 -16.23 29.11 -8.37
C ALA A 38 -15.54 27.83 -8.83
N LYS A 39 -15.04 27.83 -10.06
CA LYS A 39 -14.09 26.81 -10.51
C LYS A 39 -12.76 27.05 -9.80
N ILE A 40 -12.53 26.30 -8.75
CA ILE A 40 -11.24 26.25 -8.06
C ILE A 40 -10.42 25.08 -8.60
N PHE A 41 -9.11 25.22 -8.61
CA PHE A 41 -8.18 24.14 -8.89
C PHE A 41 -7.11 24.15 -7.79
N GLN A 42 -6.68 22.96 -7.39
CA GLN A 42 -5.64 22.83 -6.38
C GLN A 42 -4.28 23.11 -7.03
N VAL A 43 -3.52 24.04 -6.47
CA VAL A 43 -2.15 24.30 -6.91
C VAL A 43 -1.25 23.23 -6.31
N THR A 44 -0.93 22.21 -7.11
CA THR A 44 0.10 21.23 -6.76
C THR A 44 1.47 21.86 -7.02
N ASP A 45 2.38 21.74 -6.06
CA ASP A 45 3.76 22.23 -6.22
C ASP A 45 4.40 21.56 -7.45
N PRO A 46 4.88 22.31 -8.46
CA PRO A 46 5.49 21.74 -9.66
C PRO A 46 6.75 20.91 -9.34
N THR A 47 7.36 21.08 -8.17
CA THR A 47 8.51 20.26 -7.71
C THR A 47 8.13 18.83 -7.35
N LEU A 48 6.82 18.52 -7.17
CA LEU A 48 6.32 17.15 -7.02
C LEU A 48 6.35 16.35 -8.34
N SER A 49 6.72 16.98 -9.46
CA SER A 49 6.71 16.35 -10.79
C SER A 49 7.93 15.49 -11.10
N ALA A 50 8.90 15.38 -10.18
CA ALA A 50 10.08 14.53 -10.38
C ALA A 50 9.87 13.11 -9.82
N VAL A 51 8.68 12.53 -9.99
CA VAL A 51 8.47 11.10 -9.69
C VAL A 51 9.14 10.28 -10.79
N ARG A 52 10.35 9.79 -10.50
CA ARG A 52 11.07 8.89 -11.40
C ARG A 52 10.62 7.46 -11.12
N SER A 53 9.92 6.87 -12.09
CA SER A 53 9.64 5.44 -12.08
C SER A 53 10.78 4.70 -12.76
N PHE A 54 11.30 3.67 -12.11
CA PHE A 54 12.32 2.79 -12.66
C PHE A 54 11.72 1.38 -12.76
N PRO A 55 11.90 0.69 -13.89
CA PRO A 55 11.59 -0.73 -13.95
C PRO A 55 12.48 -1.46 -12.94
N ALA A 56 11.89 -2.35 -12.15
CA ALA A 56 12.59 -3.19 -11.20
C ALA A 56 12.05 -4.61 -11.32
N GLU A 57 12.94 -5.57 -11.17
CA GLU A 57 12.61 -6.99 -11.09
C GLU A 57 12.81 -7.47 -9.66
N VAL A 58 11.92 -8.33 -9.19
CA VAL A 58 12.02 -8.92 -7.85
C VAL A 58 12.67 -10.28 -7.99
N GLU A 59 13.83 -10.44 -7.35
CA GLU A 59 14.53 -11.72 -7.26
C GLU A 59 14.51 -12.25 -5.82
N ALA A 60 14.70 -13.57 -5.67
CA ALA A 60 14.85 -14.17 -4.36
C ALA A 60 16.12 -13.62 -3.69
N ASN A 61 15.99 -13.13 -2.46
CA ASN A 61 17.13 -12.61 -1.71
C ASN A 61 18.21 -13.69 -1.46
N ALA A 62 17.83 -14.97 -1.41
CA ALA A 62 18.75 -16.09 -1.27
C ALA A 62 18.14 -17.39 -1.82
N ASP A 63 18.87 -18.06 -2.70
CA ASP A 63 18.54 -19.41 -3.19
C ASP A 63 19.44 -20.46 -2.54
N SER A 64 18.82 -21.50 -1.96
CA SER A 64 19.54 -22.61 -1.33
C SER A 64 19.47 -23.87 -2.19
N LYS A 65 20.61 -24.25 -2.79
CA LYS A 65 20.74 -25.53 -3.49
C LYS A 65 21.11 -26.62 -2.49
N LEU A 66 20.15 -27.46 -2.13
CA LEU A 66 20.33 -28.54 -1.16
C LEU A 66 20.73 -29.83 -1.86
N ALA A 67 21.75 -30.50 -1.33
CA ALA A 67 22.20 -31.81 -1.79
C ALA A 67 22.69 -32.65 -0.61
N PHE A 68 22.62 -33.97 -0.73
CA PHE A 68 23.20 -34.86 0.26
C PHE A 68 24.73 -34.81 0.19
N ARG A 69 25.37 -34.84 1.37
CA ARG A 69 26.84 -34.83 1.49
C ARG A 69 27.47 -36.18 1.17
N VAL A 70 26.68 -37.25 1.17
CA VAL A 70 27.10 -38.62 0.94
C VAL A 70 26.14 -39.27 -0.06
N SER A 71 26.66 -40.22 -0.83
CA SER A 71 25.84 -41.08 -1.68
C SER A 71 25.04 -42.07 -0.85
N GLY A 72 23.79 -42.32 -1.22
CA GLY A 72 22.94 -43.32 -0.59
C GLY A 72 21.58 -43.39 -1.27
N GLN A 73 20.81 -44.42 -0.94
CA GLN A 73 19.43 -44.57 -1.39
C GLN A 73 18.50 -43.72 -0.52
N ILE A 74 17.59 -42.97 -1.14
CA ILE A 74 16.55 -42.24 -0.42
C ILE A 74 15.50 -43.25 0.08
N THR A 75 15.22 -43.23 1.38
CA THR A 75 14.16 -44.03 2.00
C THR A 75 12.87 -43.25 2.15
N GLU A 76 12.96 -41.94 2.44
CA GLU A 76 11.81 -41.08 2.67
C GLU A 76 12.03 -39.69 2.06
N LEU A 77 10.98 -39.13 1.48
CA LEU A 77 10.88 -37.73 1.07
C LEU A 77 9.68 -37.11 1.80
N LEU A 78 9.95 -36.16 2.70
CA LEU A 78 8.98 -35.65 3.67
C LEU A 78 8.32 -34.34 3.24
N VAL A 79 8.76 -33.75 2.13
CA VAL A 79 8.28 -32.46 1.61
C VAL A 79 7.91 -32.57 0.14
N ARG A 80 7.06 -31.64 -0.33
CA ARG A 80 6.65 -31.55 -1.73
C ARG A 80 7.20 -30.26 -2.35
N PRO A 81 7.33 -30.20 -3.69
CA PRO A 81 7.65 -28.94 -4.36
C PRO A 81 6.65 -27.84 -3.99
N GLY A 82 7.16 -26.66 -3.64
CA GLY A 82 6.34 -25.52 -3.21
C GLY A 82 5.93 -25.52 -1.73
N SER A 83 6.33 -26.53 -0.94
CA SER A 83 6.15 -26.50 0.51
C SER A 83 7.06 -25.47 1.18
N GLU A 84 6.50 -24.71 2.13
CA GLU A 84 7.28 -23.86 3.04
C GLU A 84 7.99 -24.72 4.09
N VAL A 85 9.24 -24.40 4.40
CA VAL A 85 10.11 -25.19 5.29
C VAL A 85 10.95 -24.28 6.18
N GLU A 86 11.26 -24.78 7.36
CA GLU A 86 12.05 -24.05 8.36
C GLU A 86 13.50 -24.58 8.45
N GLN A 87 14.39 -23.77 9.02
CA GLN A 87 15.78 -24.17 9.23
C GLN A 87 15.86 -25.38 10.16
N GLY A 88 16.56 -26.43 9.72
CA GLY A 88 16.74 -27.67 10.47
C GLY A 88 15.63 -28.71 10.25
N GLN A 89 14.59 -28.38 9.49
CA GLN A 89 13.55 -29.33 9.12
C GLN A 89 14.12 -30.45 8.22
N ILE A 90 13.76 -31.70 8.53
CA ILE A 90 14.17 -32.85 7.72
C ILE A 90 13.33 -32.88 6.45
N LEU A 91 14.00 -32.75 5.30
CA LEU A 91 13.35 -32.77 3.98
C LEU A 91 13.29 -34.17 3.38
N ALA A 92 14.36 -34.95 3.56
CA ALA A 92 14.49 -36.31 3.04
C ALA A 92 15.48 -37.12 3.89
N ARG A 93 15.35 -38.44 3.85
CA ARG A 93 16.21 -39.38 4.61
C ARG A 93 16.85 -40.39 3.66
N LEU A 94 18.14 -40.64 3.87
CA LEU A 94 18.87 -41.74 3.23
C LEU A 94 18.83 -42.99 4.10
N ASP A 95 18.98 -44.17 3.48
CA ASP A 95 19.18 -45.43 4.21
C ASP A 95 20.48 -45.35 5.05
N PRO A 96 20.39 -45.43 6.39
CA PRO A 96 21.55 -45.30 7.25
C PRO A 96 22.28 -46.62 7.50
N LYS A 97 21.82 -47.76 6.97
CA LYS A 97 22.29 -49.10 7.38
C LYS A 97 23.80 -49.26 7.26
N ASP A 98 24.37 -48.99 6.09
CA ASP A 98 25.80 -49.17 5.84
C ASP A 98 26.63 -48.16 6.66
N PHE A 99 26.13 -46.94 6.83
CA PHE A 99 26.78 -45.92 7.64
C PHE A 99 26.79 -46.28 9.14
N LYS A 100 25.69 -46.87 9.65
CA LYS A 100 25.61 -47.35 11.03
C LYS A 100 26.56 -48.51 11.27
N LEU A 101 26.58 -49.51 10.38
CA LEU A 101 27.51 -50.63 10.49
C LEU A 101 28.98 -50.18 10.49
N ASN A 102 29.32 -49.22 9.62
CA ASN A 102 30.65 -48.63 9.63
C ASN A 102 30.94 -47.85 10.91
N LEU A 103 29.99 -47.04 11.39
CA LEU A 103 30.15 -46.30 12.65
C LEU A 103 30.43 -47.26 13.81
N ASP A 104 29.67 -48.35 13.91
CA ASP A 104 29.79 -49.34 14.98
C ASP A 104 31.17 -50.06 14.93
N ASP A 105 31.65 -50.46 13.75
CA ASP A 105 33.00 -51.05 13.60
C ASP A 105 34.10 -50.06 14.03
N ARG A 106 33.99 -48.79 13.62
CA ARG A 106 34.99 -47.76 13.97
C ARG A 106 34.96 -47.44 15.46
N GLN A 107 33.78 -47.42 16.06
CA GLN A 107 33.61 -47.19 17.49
C GLN A 107 34.24 -48.33 18.31
N ALA A 108 33.99 -49.59 17.94
CA ALA A 108 34.59 -50.74 18.60
C ALA A 108 36.14 -50.73 18.49
N ARG A 109 36.69 -50.38 17.32
CA ARG A 109 38.14 -50.22 17.12
C ARG A 109 38.72 -49.10 17.97
N TYR A 110 38.03 -47.97 18.05
CA TYR A 110 38.42 -46.83 18.89
C TYR A 110 38.46 -47.23 20.36
N GLU A 111 37.44 -47.92 20.85
CA GLU A 111 37.36 -48.40 22.23
C GLU A 111 38.47 -49.40 22.58
N LEU A 112 38.76 -50.33 21.67
CA LEU A 112 39.87 -51.27 21.82
C LEU A 112 41.22 -50.53 21.90
N ALA A 113 41.47 -49.61 20.98
CA ALA A 113 42.70 -48.83 20.96
C ALA A 113 42.85 -47.97 22.22
N ARG A 114 41.76 -47.35 22.68
CA ARG A 114 41.72 -46.59 23.93
C ARG A 114 42.04 -47.46 25.13
N SER A 115 41.44 -48.64 25.25
CA SER A 115 41.74 -49.60 26.32
C SER A 115 43.19 -50.07 26.31
N GLN A 116 43.79 -50.25 25.13
CA GLN A 116 45.21 -50.59 25.00
C GLN A 116 46.11 -49.43 25.45
N PHE A 117 45.78 -48.19 25.06
CA PHE A 117 46.51 -47.00 25.47
C PHE A 117 46.49 -46.80 26.99
N GLU A 118 45.30 -46.90 27.61
CA GLU A 118 45.17 -46.76 29.07
C GLU A 118 45.91 -47.87 29.85
N ARG A 119 46.07 -49.07 29.26
CA ARG A 119 46.89 -50.14 29.85
C ARG A 119 48.39 -49.95 29.69
N ALA A 120 48.82 -49.24 28.65
CA ALA A 120 50.23 -48.98 28.36
C ALA A 120 50.76 -47.71 29.04
N LYS A 121 49.86 -46.92 29.64
CA LYS A 121 50.16 -45.74 30.46
C LYS A 121 50.46 -46.16 31.90
#